data_AF-A0AAN7Q2G0-F1
#
_entry.id   AF-A0AAN7Q2G0-F1
#
_cell.length_a   1.000
_cell.length_b   1.000
_cell.length_c   1.000
_cell.angle_alpha   90.00
_cell.angle_beta   90.00
_cell.angle_gamma   90.00
#
_symmetry.space_group_name_H-M   'P 1'
#
loop_
_entity.id
_entity.type
_entity.pdbx_description
1 polymer ?
#
loop_
_entity_poly.entity_id
_entity_poly.type
_entity_poly.pdbx_seq_one_letter_code
_entity_poly.pdbx_strand_id
1 'polypeptide(L)'
;MLTSDLYALHRTHHTFCKMLQMQKRSGEQQTGYLYGMKLWYTTSVHCVKHTNMRMNYINITDAIAVFAFLNYHLLLVQISLSLSSLPHCFSRHKRYCGPKKICSTEECDEAKKVFGNFLKTAKLPSFEEIQNVRIHNDVLQEISPQAIRMWIENQLLKKRKMSSCDRPSVVKQIRWSDVEKKSLCEAFSKHIHGTSLPSQSEILFSIEKFPELKNRSVKCIKTAIVNEKNRYKTG
;
A
#
# COMPACT_ATOMS: atom_id res chain seq x y z
N MET A 1 -49.75 20.86 -1.33
CA MET A 1 -48.41 21.47 -1.11
C MET A 1 -47.38 20.56 -0.43
N LEU A 2 -47.76 19.43 0.20
CA LEU A 2 -46.80 18.48 0.81
C LEU A 2 -45.85 17.78 -0.18
N THR A 3 -46.21 17.74 -1.46
CA THR A 3 -45.45 17.05 -2.52
C THR A 3 -44.14 17.75 -2.89
N SER A 4 -44.06 19.07 -2.73
CA SER A 4 -42.84 19.84 -3.07
C SER A 4 -41.71 19.60 -2.07
N ASP A 5 -42.03 19.56 -0.78
CA ASP A 5 -41.04 19.44 0.30
C ASP A 5 -40.51 18.00 0.40
N LEU A 6 -41.38 17.00 0.24
CA LEU A 6 -40.97 15.59 0.13
C LEU A 6 -40.11 15.33 -1.12
N TYR A 7 -40.42 15.99 -2.24
CA TYR A 7 -39.61 15.90 -3.45
C TYR A 7 -38.23 16.53 -3.28
N ALA A 8 -38.14 17.66 -2.55
CA ALA A 8 -36.86 18.29 -2.20
C ALA A 8 -36.01 17.37 -1.31
N LEU A 9 -36.62 16.71 -0.32
CA LEU A 9 -35.94 15.75 0.56
C LEU A 9 -35.45 14.51 -0.21
N HIS A 10 -36.27 13.98 -1.12
CA HIS A 10 -35.88 12.86 -1.97
C HIS A 10 -34.72 13.22 -2.90
N ARG A 11 -34.73 14.43 -3.48
CA ARG A 11 -33.67 14.93 -4.35
C ARG A 11 -32.35 15.14 -3.62
N THR A 12 -32.37 15.64 -2.38
CA THR A 12 -31.17 15.83 -1.57
C THR A 12 -30.60 14.50 -1.08
N HIS A 13 -31.45 13.55 -0.68
CA HIS A 13 -31.02 12.18 -0.36
C HIS A 13 -30.35 11.49 -1.57
N HIS A 14 -30.97 11.55 -2.75
CA HIS A 14 -30.40 10.96 -3.97
C HIS A 14 -29.07 11.62 -4.36
N THR A 15 -28.93 12.93 -4.17
CA THR A 15 -27.67 13.66 -4.42
C THR A 15 -26.58 13.22 -3.44
N PHE A 16 -26.93 13.06 -2.16
CA PHE A 16 -26.02 12.54 -1.13
C PHE A 16 -25.54 11.13 -1.48
N CYS A 17 -26.43 10.20 -1.87
CA CYS A 17 -26.05 8.86 -2.29
C CYS A 17 -25.08 8.85 -3.48
N LYS A 18 -25.29 9.73 -4.47
CA LYS A 18 -24.36 9.86 -5.61
C LYS A 18 -22.99 10.38 -5.19
N MET A 19 -22.93 11.35 -4.28
CA MET A 19 -21.65 11.84 -3.74
C MET A 19 -20.87 10.73 -3.01
N LEU A 20 -21.55 9.90 -2.21
CA LEU A 20 -20.94 8.75 -1.54
C LEU A 20 -20.36 7.73 -2.54
N GLN A 21 -21.10 7.45 -3.62
CA GLN A 21 -20.65 6.52 -4.66
C GLN A 21 -19.43 7.07 -5.42
N MET A 22 -19.35 8.38 -5.66
CA MET A 22 -18.21 9.02 -6.32
C MET A 22 -16.96 9.02 -5.42
N GLN A 23 -17.09 9.28 -4.11
CA GLN A 23 -15.97 9.23 -3.18
C GLN A 23 -15.38 7.82 -3.02
N LYS A 24 -16.21 6.77 -3.06
CA LYS A 24 -15.74 5.38 -3.05
C LYS A 24 -14.82 5.06 -4.24
N ARG A 25 -14.94 5.80 -5.36
CA ARG A 25 -14.13 5.61 -6.57
C ARG A 25 -12.84 6.44 -6.58
N SER A 26 -12.80 7.60 -5.92
CA SER A 26 -11.63 8.50 -5.98
C SER A 26 -10.59 8.27 -4.87
N GLY A 27 -10.92 7.56 -3.79
CA GLY A 27 -9.98 7.30 -2.69
C GLY A 27 -9.57 8.55 -1.88
N GLU A 28 -10.17 9.71 -2.17
CA GLU A 28 -9.94 10.95 -1.42
C GLU A 28 -10.80 10.99 -0.13
N GLN A 29 -10.12 11.29 0.98
CA GLN A 29 -10.61 11.09 2.34
C GLN A 29 -11.54 12.21 2.87
N GLN A 30 -12.60 11.76 3.57
CA GLN A 30 -13.32 12.37 4.71
C GLN A 30 -14.01 13.74 4.55
N THR A 31 -13.46 14.73 3.85
CA THR A 31 -13.99 16.11 3.86
C THR A 31 -15.31 16.25 3.09
N GLY A 32 -15.42 15.64 1.91
CA GLY A 32 -16.68 15.67 1.14
C GLY A 32 -17.83 14.90 1.80
N TYR A 33 -17.53 13.88 2.61
CA TYR A 33 -18.51 13.09 3.35
C TYR A 33 -19.15 13.93 4.47
N LEU A 34 -18.31 14.59 5.28
CA LEU A 34 -18.74 15.48 6.35
C LEU A 34 -19.56 16.66 5.84
N TYR A 35 -19.18 17.25 4.70
CA TYR A 35 -19.94 18.33 4.08
C TYR A 35 -21.32 17.86 3.58
N GLY A 36 -21.37 16.71 2.90
CA GLY A 36 -22.63 16.11 2.45
C GLY A 36 -23.58 15.77 3.58
N MET A 37 -23.05 15.23 4.69
CA MET A 37 -23.84 14.95 5.89
C MET A 37 -24.40 16.20 6.55
N LYS A 38 -23.58 17.25 6.70
CA LYS A 38 -24.02 18.51 7.30
C LYS A 38 -25.14 19.14 6.49
N LEU A 39 -25.03 19.13 5.17
CA LEU A 39 -26.06 19.66 4.26
C LEU A 39 -27.36 18.84 4.31
N TRP A 40 -27.26 17.51 4.36
CA TRP A 40 -28.44 16.65 4.50
C TRP A 40 -29.13 16.86 5.85
N TYR A 41 -28.38 16.95 6.95
CA TYR A 41 -28.92 17.18 8.28
C TYR A 41 -29.63 18.54 8.39
N THR A 42 -29.02 19.62 7.93
CA THR A 42 -29.64 20.96 7.97
C THR A 42 -30.91 21.02 7.13
N THR A 43 -30.91 20.40 5.94
CA THR A 43 -32.09 20.38 5.07
C THR A 43 -33.22 19.56 5.68
N SER A 44 -32.91 18.39 6.25
CA SER A 44 -33.90 17.55 6.95
C SER A 44 -34.50 18.24 8.17
N VAL A 45 -33.67 18.90 9.00
CA VAL A 45 -34.16 19.68 10.16
C VAL A 45 -35.01 20.87 9.74
N HIS A 46 -34.62 21.58 8.66
CA HIS A 46 -35.41 22.68 8.13
C HIS A 46 -36.75 22.20 7.58
N CYS A 47 -36.77 21.07 6.87
CA CYS A 47 -37.98 20.45 6.36
C CYS A 47 -38.93 20.05 7.50
N VAL A 48 -38.40 19.41 8.56
CA VAL A 48 -39.17 19.02 9.75
C VAL A 48 -39.73 20.24 10.50
N LYS A 49 -38.94 21.31 10.68
CA LYS A 49 -39.41 22.56 11.31
C LYS A 49 -40.51 23.23 10.49
N HIS A 50 -40.38 23.24 9.17
CA HIS A 50 -41.36 23.83 8.27
C HIS A 50 -42.66 22.99 8.19
N THR A 51 -42.55 21.66 8.25
CA THR A 51 -43.72 20.79 8.38
C THR A 51 -44.38 20.93 9.75
N ASN A 52 -43.62 21.04 10.86
CA ASN A 52 -44.18 21.19 12.21
C ASN A 52 -45.05 22.45 12.37
N MET A 53 -44.83 23.51 11.59
CA MET A 53 -45.74 24.67 11.59
C MET A 53 -47.09 24.42 10.88
N ARG A 54 -47.29 23.28 10.20
CA ARG A 54 -48.52 22.94 9.47
C ARG A 54 -49.18 21.63 9.92
N MET A 55 -48.70 20.99 10.99
CA MET A 55 -49.10 19.64 11.36
C MET A 55 -50.08 19.61 12.54
N ASN A 56 -51.33 19.98 12.30
CA ASN A 56 -52.44 19.65 13.21
C ASN A 56 -53.00 18.23 12.96
N TYR A 57 -52.49 17.48 11.98
CA TYR A 57 -53.09 16.21 11.52
C TYR A 57 -52.08 15.17 11.02
N ILE A 58 -50.92 15.04 11.66
CA ILE A 58 -50.12 13.81 11.49
C ILE A 58 -50.14 13.01 12.78
N ASN A 59 -50.51 11.74 12.61
CA ASN A 59 -50.62 10.77 13.66
C ASN A 59 -49.30 10.72 14.42
N ILE A 60 -49.35 10.90 15.74
CA ILE A 60 -48.17 10.98 16.62
C ILE A 60 -47.25 9.77 16.39
N THR A 61 -47.84 8.63 16.03
CA THR A 61 -47.13 7.38 15.70
C THR A 61 -46.18 7.51 14.51
N ASP A 62 -46.56 8.25 13.45
CA ASP A 62 -45.71 8.45 12.27
C ASP A 62 -44.55 9.40 12.58
N ALA A 63 -44.80 10.43 13.39
CA ALA A 63 -43.76 11.34 13.88
C ALA A 63 -42.72 10.60 14.74
N ILE A 64 -43.17 9.68 15.61
CA ILE A 64 -42.30 8.83 16.41
C ILE A 64 -41.48 7.88 15.52
N ALA A 65 -42.09 7.27 14.50
CA ALA A 65 -41.40 6.36 13.58
C ALA A 65 -40.30 7.08 12.78
N VAL A 66 -40.57 8.29 12.27
CA VAL A 66 -39.57 9.11 11.57
C VAL A 66 -38.44 9.51 12.51
N PHE A 67 -38.76 9.89 13.75
CA PHE A 67 -37.74 10.24 14.74
C PHE A 67 -36.86 9.03 15.11
N ALA A 68 -37.46 7.85 15.30
CA ALA A 68 -36.72 6.61 15.56
C ALA A 68 -35.80 6.23 14.39
N PHE A 69 -36.28 6.36 13.15
CA PHE A 69 -35.49 6.10 11.94
C PHE A 69 -34.29 7.04 11.80
N LEU A 70 -34.49 8.34 12.07
CA LEU A 70 -33.41 9.33 12.03
C LEU A 70 -32.36 9.06 13.11
N ASN A 71 -32.77 8.72 14.34
CA ASN A 71 -31.84 8.37 15.42
C ASN A 71 -31.07 7.09 15.12
N TYR A 72 -31.72 6.07 14.55
CA TYR A 72 -31.05 4.84 14.13
C TYR A 72 -29.99 5.10 13.07
N HIS A 73 -30.29 5.94 12.07
CA HIS A 73 -29.31 6.32 11.04
C HIS A 73 -28.16 7.16 11.61
N LEU A 74 -28.43 8.10 12.50
CA LEU A 74 -27.39 8.86 13.22
C LEU A 74 -26.45 7.93 13.99
N LEU A 75 -27.00 6.94 14.70
CA LEU A 75 -26.23 5.94 15.43
C LEU A 75 -25.35 5.10 14.49
N LEU A 76 -25.90 4.61 13.37
CA LEU A 76 -25.13 3.84 12.38
C LEU A 76 -23.99 4.66 11.77
N VAL A 77 -24.22 5.93 11.50
CA VAL A 77 -23.17 6.81 10.96
C VAL A 77 -22.12 7.12 12.02
N GLN A 78 -22.51 7.30 13.27
CA GLN A 78 -21.58 7.51 14.38
C GLN A 78 -20.73 6.27 14.65
N ILE A 79 -21.30 5.06 14.56
CA ILE A 79 -20.57 3.79 14.58
C ILE A 79 -19.63 3.69 13.38
N SER A 80 -20.07 4.05 12.18
CA SER A 80 -19.25 4.01 10.95
C SER A 80 -18.08 5.00 10.99
N LEU A 81 -18.31 6.21 11.49
CA LEU A 81 -17.29 7.21 11.77
C LEU A 81 -16.33 6.73 12.86
N SER A 82 -16.82 6.04 13.89
CA SER A 82 -15.98 5.46 14.94
C SER A 82 -15.16 4.26 14.42
N LEU A 83 -15.70 3.49 13.48
CA LEU A 83 -15.00 2.39 12.78
C LEU A 83 -13.98 2.88 11.75
N SER A 84 -14.15 4.10 11.23
CA SER A 84 -13.21 4.72 10.29
C SER A 84 -12.24 5.71 10.96
N SER A 85 -12.53 6.16 12.19
CA SER A 85 -11.59 6.86 13.08
C SER A 85 -10.83 5.92 14.00
N LEU A 86 -11.33 4.68 14.18
CA LEU A 86 -10.46 3.56 14.51
C LEU A 86 -9.36 3.58 13.45
N PRO A 87 -8.11 3.86 13.83
CA PRO A 87 -7.03 3.75 12.88
C PRO A 87 -7.20 2.37 12.27
N HIS A 88 -7.29 2.30 10.94
CA HIS A 88 -6.90 1.08 10.25
C HIS A 88 -5.45 0.85 10.66
N CYS A 89 -5.29 0.22 11.82
CA CYS A 89 -4.18 -0.60 12.19
C CYS A 89 -4.23 -1.78 11.22
N PHE A 90 -4.01 -1.51 9.93
CA PHE A 90 -2.89 -2.18 9.31
C PHE A 90 -1.74 -1.95 10.25
N SER A 91 -1.57 -2.91 11.14
CA SER A 91 -0.35 -3.15 11.86
C SER A 91 0.75 -3.25 10.80
N ARG A 92 1.23 -2.08 10.36
CA ARG A 92 2.65 -1.76 10.44
C ARG A 92 3.01 -1.85 11.92
N HIS A 93 2.91 -3.05 12.49
CA HIS A 93 3.87 -3.47 13.47
C HIS A 93 5.18 -3.07 12.81
N LYS A 94 5.83 -2.05 13.38
CA LYS A 94 7.25 -1.86 13.15
C LYS A 94 7.79 -3.27 13.33
N ARG A 95 8.14 -3.94 12.22
CA ARG A 95 8.73 -5.28 12.30
C ARG A 95 9.91 -5.03 13.19
N TYR A 96 9.85 -5.52 14.41
CA TYR A 96 10.99 -5.50 15.28
C TYR A 96 12.01 -6.36 14.55
N CYS A 97 12.86 -5.69 13.78
CA CYS A 97 14.02 -6.28 13.17
C CYS A 97 15.00 -6.32 14.32
N GLY A 98 14.83 -7.32 15.19
CA GLY A 98 15.82 -7.64 16.20
C GLY A 98 17.19 -7.76 15.52
N PRO A 99 18.28 -7.72 16.32
CA PRO A 99 19.63 -7.88 15.77
C PRO A 99 19.63 -9.05 14.79
N LYS A 100 20.06 -8.78 13.54
CA LYS A 100 20.06 -9.78 12.48
C LYS A 100 20.97 -10.91 12.91
N LYS A 101 20.40 -11.98 13.46
CA LYS A 101 21.12 -13.21 13.76
C LYS A 101 21.69 -13.73 12.46
N ILE A 102 23.02 -13.85 12.40
CA ILE A 102 23.69 -14.51 11.28
C ILE A 102 23.40 -16.00 11.44
N CYS A 103 22.86 -16.62 10.40
CA CYS A 103 22.61 -18.05 10.39
C CYS A 103 23.95 -18.77 10.59
N SER A 104 24.05 -19.59 11.64
CA SER A 104 25.27 -20.35 11.91
C SER A 104 25.49 -21.41 10.81
N THR A 105 26.71 -21.93 10.72
CA THR A 105 27.03 -23.01 9.78
C THR A 105 26.19 -24.25 10.06
N GLU A 106 26.02 -24.59 11.34
CA GLU A 106 25.21 -25.71 11.81
C GLU A 106 23.73 -25.54 11.44
N GLU A 107 23.15 -24.36 11.66
CA GLU A 107 21.79 -24.01 11.25
C GLU A 107 21.62 -24.14 9.73
N CYS A 108 22.60 -23.70 8.95
CA CYS A 108 22.57 -23.80 7.48
C CYS A 108 22.61 -25.26 7.01
N ASP A 109 23.44 -26.10 7.64
CA ASP A 109 23.64 -27.48 7.22
C ASP A 109 22.44 -28.36 7.62
N GLU A 110 21.87 -28.12 8.80
CA GLU A 110 20.63 -28.79 9.21
C GLU A 110 19.45 -28.37 8.31
N ALA A 111 19.35 -27.08 7.95
CA ALA A 111 18.34 -26.61 6.99
C ALA A 111 18.51 -27.28 5.61
N LYS A 112 19.75 -27.52 5.13
CA LYS A 112 19.99 -28.27 3.88
C LYS A 112 19.54 -29.72 4.00
N LYS A 113 19.78 -30.36 5.15
CA LYS A 113 19.41 -31.75 5.40
C LYS A 113 17.89 -31.91 5.41
N VAL A 114 17.17 -31.08 6.18
CA VAL A 114 15.72 -31.20 6.32
C VAL A 114 14.99 -30.72 5.06
N PHE A 115 15.36 -29.57 4.50
CA PHE A 115 14.69 -29.01 3.32
C PHE A 115 15.31 -29.45 1.99
N GLY A 116 16.24 -30.40 2.00
CA GLY A 116 16.95 -30.87 0.81
C GLY A 116 16.02 -31.37 -0.31
N ASN A 117 14.90 -32.00 0.05
CA ASN A 117 13.90 -32.46 -0.92
C ASN A 117 13.20 -31.31 -1.64
N PHE A 118 12.91 -30.20 -0.95
CA PHE A 118 12.37 -28.98 -1.55
C PHE A 118 13.37 -28.33 -2.52
N LEU A 119 14.66 -28.34 -2.15
CA LEU A 119 15.74 -27.86 -3.03
C LEU A 119 15.94 -28.73 -4.28
N LYS A 120 15.74 -30.05 -4.16
CA LYS A 120 15.79 -31.00 -5.28
C LYS A 120 14.62 -30.79 -6.23
N THR A 121 13.40 -30.72 -5.70
CA THR A 121 12.14 -30.56 -6.46
C THR A 121 11.88 -29.14 -6.95
N ALA A 122 12.73 -28.18 -6.58
CA ALA A 122 12.60 -26.75 -6.90
C ALA A 122 11.27 -26.12 -6.43
N LYS A 123 10.68 -26.68 -5.36
CA LYS A 123 9.46 -26.19 -4.73
C LYS A 123 9.78 -25.46 -3.44
N LEU A 124 8.94 -24.49 -3.09
CA LEU A 124 9.00 -23.83 -1.79
C LEU A 124 8.08 -24.54 -0.80
N PRO A 125 8.55 -24.85 0.41
CA PRO A 125 7.68 -25.35 1.45
C PRO A 125 6.68 -24.27 1.87
N SER A 126 5.49 -24.71 2.26
CA SER A 126 4.48 -23.88 2.88
C SER A 126 4.96 -23.37 4.24
N PHE A 127 4.29 -22.34 4.76
CA PHE A 127 4.61 -21.80 6.07
C PHE A 127 4.39 -22.83 7.19
N GLU A 128 3.33 -23.64 7.08
CA GLU A 128 2.99 -24.71 8.02
C GLU A 128 4.05 -25.82 8.02
N GLU A 129 4.55 -26.22 6.83
CA GLU A 129 5.63 -27.21 6.72
C GLU A 129 6.91 -26.72 7.42
N ILE A 130 7.26 -25.45 7.26
CA ILE A 130 8.42 -24.84 7.92
C ILE A 130 8.20 -24.80 9.44
N GLN A 131 7.01 -24.41 9.91
CA GLN A 131 6.71 -24.39 11.34
C GLN A 131 6.77 -25.78 11.95
N ASN A 132 6.20 -26.78 11.29
CA ASN A 132 6.21 -28.17 11.77
C ASN A 132 7.64 -28.69 11.91
N VAL A 133 8.51 -28.46 10.91
CA VAL A 133 9.93 -28.81 11.01
C VAL A 133 10.59 -28.11 12.20
N ARG A 134 10.33 -26.81 12.35
CA ARG A 134 10.94 -25.99 13.39
C ARG A 134 10.56 -26.47 14.80
N ILE A 135 9.31 -26.90 15.02
CA ILE A 135 8.87 -27.40 16.34
C ILE A 135 9.66 -28.65 16.75
N HIS A 136 10.01 -29.51 15.79
CA HIS A 136 10.64 -30.80 16.05
C HIS A 136 12.17 -30.81 15.84
N ASN A 137 12.79 -29.65 15.58
CA ASN A 137 14.23 -29.56 15.30
C ASN A 137 14.89 -28.47 16.16
N ASP A 138 15.59 -28.90 17.20
CA ASP A 138 16.20 -28.03 18.22
C ASP A 138 17.16 -26.98 17.62
N VAL A 139 17.87 -27.33 16.54
CA VAL A 139 18.82 -26.42 15.87
C VAL A 139 18.07 -25.28 15.15
N LEU A 140 16.91 -25.57 14.56
CA LEU A 140 16.14 -24.60 13.77
C LEU A 140 15.10 -23.84 14.59
N GLN A 141 14.81 -24.26 15.84
CA GLN A 141 13.84 -23.64 16.74
C GLN A 141 14.07 -22.14 16.93
N GLU A 142 15.33 -21.69 16.98
CA GLU A 142 15.69 -20.29 17.19
C GLU A 142 15.57 -19.42 15.92
N ILE A 143 15.36 -20.03 14.74
CA ILE A 143 15.28 -19.31 13.48
C ILE A 143 13.83 -19.00 13.16
N SER A 144 13.52 -17.75 12.80
CA SER A 144 12.16 -17.40 12.37
C SER A 144 11.76 -18.20 11.11
N PRO A 145 10.50 -18.69 11.01
CA PRO A 145 10.03 -19.40 9.82
C PRO A 145 10.23 -18.60 8.51
N GLN A 146 10.09 -17.28 8.57
CA GLN A 146 10.30 -16.40 7.42
C GLN A 146 11.77 -16.37 6.98
N ALA A 147 12.73 -16.41 7.92
CA ALA A 147 14.14 -16.46 7.60
C ALA A 147 14.51 -17.80 6.93
N ILE A 148 13.98 -18.92 7.42
CA ILE A 148 14.14 -20.24 6.79
C ILE A 148 13.59 -20.19 5.35
N ARG A 149 12.37 -19.69 5.17
CA ARG A 149 11.76 -19.55 3.84
C ARG A 149 12.64 -18.73 2.88
N MET A 150 13.08 -17.54 3.30
CA MET A 150 13.96 -16.69 2.49
C MET A 150 15.29 -17.38 2.17
N TRP A 151 15.84 -18.15 3.12
CA TRP A 151 17.05 -18.92 2.87
C TRP A 151 16.82 -19.97 1.76
N ILE A 152 15.71 -20.72 1.81
CA ILE A 152 15.35 -21.71 0.77
C ILE A 152 15.17 -21.02 -0.59
N GLU A 153 14.45 -19.90 -0.63
CA GLU A 153 14.29 -19.08 -1.85
C GLU A 153 15.64 -18.68 -2.45
N ASN A 154 16.57 -18.21 -1.61
CA ASN A 154 17.91 -17.84 -2.04
C ASN A 154 18.71 -19.04 -2.57
N GLN A 155 18.59 -20.22 -1.96
CA GLN A 155 19.25 -21.43 -2.46
C GLN A 155 18.69 -21.87 -3.81
N LEU A 156 17.36 -21.81 -3.99
CA LEU A 156 16.71 -22.09 -5.28
C LEU A 156 17.17 -21.09 -6.36
N LEU A 157 17.27 -19.80 -6.02
CA LEU A 157 17.79 -18.79 -6.94
C LEU A 157 19.25 -19.03 -7.31
N LYS A 158 20.11 -19.41 -6.36
CA LYS A 158 21.50 -19.79 -6.63
C LYS A 158 21.57 -20.99 -7.57
N LYS A 159 20.78 -22.03 -7.30
CA LYS A 159 20.71 -23.22 -8.16
C LYS A 159 20.27 -22.87 -9.58
N ARG A 160 19.27 -21.99 -9.74
CA ARG A 160 18.83 -21.49 -11.07
C ARG A 160 19.93 -20.73 -11.80
N LYS A 161 20.69 -19.89 -11.09
CA LYS A 161 21.82 -19.14 -11.67
C LYS A 161 22.97 -20.06 -12.09
N MET A 162 23.21 -21.14 -11.35
CA MET A 162 24.24 -22.13 -11.68
C MET A 162 23.78 -23.09 -12.78
N SER A 163 22.50 -23.45 -12.82
CA SER A 163 21.93 -24.27 -13.91
C SER A 163 21.80 -23.50 -15.22
N SER A 164 21.71 -22.16 -15.17
CA SER A 164 21.76 -21.31 -16.37
C SER A 164 23.19 -21.09 -16.90
N CYS A 165 24.11 -22.04 -16.68
CA CYS A 165 25.38 -22.10 -17.39
C CYS A 165 25.22 -22.26 -18.91
N ASP A 166 24.02 -22.52 -19.40
CA ASP A 166 23.66 -22.32 -20.81
C ASP A 166 23.46 -20.83 -21.11
N ARG A 167 24.62 -20.20 -21.35
CA ARG A 167 24.86 -18.84 -21.82
C ARG A 167 24.51 -17.75 -20.79
N PRO A 168 25.51 -16.97 -20.30
CA PRO A 168 25.19 -15.64 -19.85
C PRO A 168 24.51 -14.95 -21.03
N SER A 169 23.21 -14.65 -20.93
CA SER A 169 22.67 -13.62 -21.79
C SER A 169 23.47 -12.40 -21.40
N VAL A 170 24.44 -12.05 -22.26
CA VAL A 170 25.24 -10.85 -22.07
C VAL A 170 24.20 -9.74 -22.09
N VAL A 171 23.79 -9.30 -20.90
CA VAL A 171 22.85 -8.20 -20.74
C VAL A 171 23.49 -7.08 -21.52
N LYS A 172 22.89 -6.74 -22.68
CA LYS A 172 23.48 -5.78 -23.60
C LYS A 172 23.85 -4.55 -22.79
N GLN A 173 25.14 -4.25 -22.75
CA GLN A 173 25.65 -3.16 -21.94
C GLN A 173 24.96 -1.89 -22.40
N ILE A 174 24.27 -1.23 -21.48
CA ILE A 174 23.56 0.00 -21.79
C ILE A 174 24.61 1.08 -22.04
N ARG A 175 24.74 1.50 -23.30
CA ARG A 175 25.60 2.61 -23.69
C ARG A 175 24.88 3.92 -23.39
N TRP A 176 25.48 4.73 -22.53
CA TRP A 176 25.05 6.10 -22.24
C TRP A 176 25.70 7.04 -23.24
N SER A 177 24.89 7.81 -23.96
CA SER A 177 25.38 8.92 -24.77
C SER A 177 25.92 10.04 -23.88
N ASP A 178 26.78 10.90 -24.42
CA ASP A 178 27.38 11.97 -23.62
C ASP A 178 26.35 13.02 -23.20
N VAL A 179 25.31 13.23 -24.01
CA VAL A 179 24.17 14.09 -23.64
C VAL A 179 23.42 13.49 -22.44
N GLU A 180 23.11 12.19 -22.47
CA GLU A 180 22.45 11.54 -21.34
C GLU A 180 23.29 11.55 -20.07
N LYS A 181 24.62 11.37 -20.17
CA LYS A 181 25.52 11.49 -19.01
C LYS A 181 25.49 12.90 -18.43
N LYS A 182 25.50 13.92 -19.29
CA LYS A 182 25.41 15.32 -18.86
C LYS A 182 24.09 15.59 -18.12
N SER A 183 22.96 15.19 -18.71
CA SER A 183 21.64 15.31 -18.07
C SER A 183 21.56 14.52 -16.76
N LEU A 184 22.18 13.33 -16.67
CA LEU A 184 22.23 12.52 -15.46
C LEU A 184 23.02 13.23 -14.34
N CYS A 185 24.21 13.74 -14.66
CA CYS A 185 25.06 14.46 -13.71
C CYS A 185 24.41 15.77 -13.25
N GLU A 186 23.74 16.49 -14.14
CA GLU A 186 23.02 17.72 -13.81
C GLU A 186 21.82 17.44 -12.89
N ALA A 187 20.97 16.48 -13.27
CA ALA A 187 19.77 16.13 -12.52
C ALA A 187 20.06 15.56 -11.12
N PHE A 188 21.14 14.78 -10.98
CA PHE A 188 21.42 14.01 -9.77
C PHE A 188 22.76 14.33 -9.12
N SER A 189 23.36 15.49 -9.42
CA SER A 189 24.63 15.98 -8.83
C SER A 189 24.67 15.81 -7.30
N LYS A 190 23.59 16.20 -6.62
CA LYS A 190 23.43 16.05 -5.16
C LYS A 190 23.55 14.61 -4.68
N HIS A 191 23.05 13.63 -5.43
CA HIS A 191 23.11 12.22 -5.05
C HIS A 191 24.41 11.53 -5.46
N ILE A 192 25.04 12.00 -6.54
CA ILE A 192 26.34 11.52 -7.01
C ILE A 192 27.41 11.90 -5.97
N HIS A 193 27.41 13.14 -5.49
CA HIS A 193 28.35 13.62 -4.47
C HIS A 193 27.90 13.33 -3.03
N GLY A 194 26.62 13.00 -2.82
CA GLY A 194 26.03 12.80 -1.51
C GLY A 194 26.09 11.35 -1.00
N THR A 195 25.54 11.13 0.20
CA THR A 195 25.44 9.80 0.81
C THR A 195 24.18 9.03 0.41
N SER A 196 23.11 9.71 0.00
CA SER A 196 21.81 9.12 -0.33
C SER A 196 21.64 8.82 -1.83
N LEU A 197 20.70 7.92 -2.14
CA LEU A 197 20.24 7.65 -3.51
C LEU A 197 18.90 8.35 -3.74
N PRO A 198 18.57 8.73 -4.98
CA PRO A 198 17.26 9.32 -5.27
C PRO A 198 16.15 8.28 -5.06
N SER A 199 15.02 8.80 -4.62
CA SER A 199 13.74 8.11 -4.56
C SER A 199 13.18 7.88 -5.97
N GLN A 200 12.18 7.00 -6.07
CA GLN A 200 11.52 6.74 -7.36
C GLN A 200 10.81 7.98 -7.91
N SER A 201 10.16 8.75 -7.05
CA SER A 201 9.44 9.97 -7.45
C SER A 201 10.39 11.05 -7.99
N GLU A 202 11.55 11.25 -7.34
CA GLU A 202 12.59 12.18 -7.83
C GLU A 202 13.12 11.78 -9.20
N ILE A 203 13.28 10.47 -9.46
CA ILE A 203 13.72 9.97 -10.77
C ILE A 203 12.65 10.25 -11.83
N LEU A 204 11.38 9.98 -11.54
CA LEU A 204 10.28 10.24 -12.47
C LEU A 204 10.16 11.73 -12.81
N PHE A 205 10.25 12.60 -11.78
CA PHE A 205 10.27 14.05 -11.97
C PHE A 205 11.46 14.50 -12.85
N SER A 206 12.63 13.89 -12.64
CA SER A 206 13.81 14.21 -13.46
C SER A 206 13.67 13.73 -14.90
N ILE A 207 12.97 12.61 -15.15
CA ILE A 207 12.67 12.15 -16.51
C ILE A 207 11.76 13.13 -17.24
N GLU A 208 10.80 13.74 -16.54
CA GLU A 208 9.94 14.78 -17.12
C GLU A 208 10.73 16.05 -17.46
N LYS A 209 11.69 16.43 -16.59
CA LYS A 209 12.53 17.62 -16.78
C LYS A 209 13.63 17.44 -17.83
N PHE A 210 14.18 16.23 -17.98
CA PHE A 210 15.29 15.91 -18.89
C PHE A 210 14.84 14.84 -19.91
N PRO A 211 14.33 15.26 -21.09
CA PRO A 211 13.75 14.35 -22.08
C PRO A 211 14.72 13.28 -22.58
N GLU A 212 16.03 13.53 -22.49
CA GLU A 212 17.07 12.59 -22.91
C GLU A 212 17.05 11.30 -22.06
N LEU A 213 16.55 11.40 -20.83
CA LEU A 213 16.44 10.27 -19.90
C LEU A 213 15.15 9.47 -20.08
N LYS A 214 14.21 9.91 -20.93
CA LYS A 214 12.87 9.31 -21.09
C LYS A 214 12.90 7.84 -21.52
N ASN A 215 13.92 7.44 -22.27
CA ASN A 215 14.08 6.07 -22.74
C ASN A 215 14.80 5.15 -21.72
N ARG A 216 15.10 5.66 -20.51
CA ARG A 216 15.80 4.91 -19.47
C ARG A 216 14.83 4.52 -18.36
N SER A 217 14.90 3.26 -17.94
CA SER A 217 14.11 2.79 -16.79
C SER A 217 14.64 3.38 -15.49
N VAL A 218 13.76 3.52 -14.49
CA VAL A 218 14.11 3.99 -13.14
C VAL A 218 15.28 3.19 -12.56
N LYS A 219 15.27 1.86 -12.75
CA LYS A 219 16.35 0.97 -12.29
C LYS A 219 17.67 1.25 -13.00
N CYS A 220 17.64 1.53 -14.31
CA CYS A 220 18.83 1.88 -15.09
C CYS A 220 19.46 3.18 -14.60
N ILE A 221 18.65 4.23 -14.42
CA ILE A 221 19.10 5.53 -13.91
C ILE A 221 19.71 5.36 -12.50
N LYS A 222 19.02 4.66 -11.60
CA LYS A 222 19.52 4.43 -10.24
C LYS A 222 20.85 3.69 -10.22
N THR A 223 21.03 2.71 -11.11
CA THR A 223 22.29 1.97 -11.25
C THR A 223 23.40 2.87 -11.78
N ALA A 224 23.12 3.73 -12.77
CA ALA A 224 24.09 4.68 -13.29
C ALA A 224 24.57 5.69 -12.23
N ILE A 225 23.66 6.20 -11.40
CA ILE A 225 24.01 7.10 -10.29
C ILE A 225 24.93 6.40 -9.28
N VAL A 226 24.64 5.15 -8.93
CA VAL A 226 25.51 4.35 -8.04
C VAL A 226 26.90 4.18 -8.66
N ASN A 227 26.98 3.89 -9.96
CA ASN A 227 28.25 3.72 -10.65
C ASN A 227 29.06 5.01 -10.69
N GLU A 228 28.44 6.14 -11.03
CA GLU A 228 29.11 7.46 -11.03
C GLU A 228 29.58 7.84 -9.63
N LYS A 229 28.75 7.64 -8.61
CA LYS A 229 29.15 7.82 -7.20
C LYS A 229 30.36 6.98 -6.81
N ASN A 230 30.47 5.74 -7.30
CA ASN A 230 31.62 4.89 -7.04
C ASN A 230 32.88 5.37 -7.78
N ARG A 231 32.75 5.93 -8.99
CA ARG A 231 33.87 6.57 -9.70
C ARG A 231 34.44 7.74 -8.90
N TYR A 232 33.58 8.62 -8.37
CA TYR A 232 34.01 9.75 -7.53
C TYR A 232 34.65 9.36 -6.20
N LYS A 233 34.43 8.13 -5.71
CA LYS A 233 35.09 7.63 -4.49
C LYS A 233 36.46 7.03 -4.75
N THR A 234 36.74 6.66 -6.00
CA THR A 234 37.95 5.92 -6.39
C THR A 234 38.97 6.77 -7.15
N GLY A 235 38.58 7.95 -7.64
CA GLY A 235 39.47 9.00 -8.12
C GLY A 235 39.59 10.11 -7.10
#